data_AF-A0A959LER3-F1
#
_entry.id   AF-A0A959LER3-F1
#
_cell.length_a   1.000
_cell.length_b   1.000
_cell.length_c   1.000
_cell.angle_alpha   90.00
_cell.angle_beta   90.00
_cell.angle_gamma   90.00
#
_symmetry.space_group_name_H-M   'P 1'
#
loop_
_entity.id
_entity.type
_entity.pdbx_description
1 polymer ?
#
loop_
_entity_poly.entity_id
_entity_poly.type
_entity_poly.pdbx_seq_one_letter_code
_entity_poly.pdbx_strand_id
1 'polypeptide(L)'
;MNYTEKIQYSESVKTRLLQGHSLESITPLATEFGIVPFQLEKVIDLALRELYNEQQSDIQAYLLNDEKFPPGSAWLTLDDSVQDALLELGKKDLVQDEIDNVQSLLQENYSQEEILNEVRLNIYPEEKVLRQVQKYQAEEEKKKQKKQLWFISGLIQCGLLLFTTLYHGFGLMQILMLVTAIISFYRSK
;
A
#
# COMPACT_ATOMS: atom_id res chain seq x y z
N MET A 1 -1.49 16.12 24.13
CA MET A 1 -2.88 15.65 24.15
C MET A 1 -2.89 14.14 24.00
N ASN A 2 -3.57 13.44 24.91
CA ASN A 2 -3.77 12.00 24.80
C ASN A 2 -4.88 11.68 23.75
N TYR A 3 -5.04 10.40 23.40
CA TYR A 3 -5.99 9.99 22.38
C TYR A 3 -7.46 10.27 22.77
N THR A 4 -7.80 10.07 24.04
CA THR A 4 -9.16 10.30 24.56
C THR A 4 -9.58 11.76 24.45
N GLU A 5 -8.70 12.68 24.86
CA GLU A 5 -8.91 14.12 24.72
C GLU A 5 -9.12 14.50 23.25
N LYS A 6 -8.33 13.91 22.34
CA LYS A 6 -8.44 14.18 20.90
C LYS A 6 -9.83 13.85 20.34
N ILE A 7 -10.41 12.72 20.75
CA ILE A 7 -11.77 12.32 20.36
C ILE A 7 -12.82 13.28 20.95
N GLN A 8 -12.69 13.64 22.23
CA GLN A 8 -13.64 14.57 22.85
C GLN A 8 -13.65 15.95 22.17
N TYR A 9 -12.46 16.45 21.82
CA TYR A 9 -12.34 17.69 21.08
C TYR A 9 -12.81 17.57 19.63
N SER A 10 -12.62 16.42 18.95
CA SER A 10 -13.12 16.24 17.58
C SER A 10 -14.64 16.23 17.55
N GLU A 11 -15.29 15.56 18.50
CA GLU A 11 -16.75 15.58 18.63
C GLU A 11 -17.30 17.00 18.89
N SER A 12 -16.59 17.78 19.71
CA SER A 12 -16.94 19.18 19.97
C SER A 12 -16.79 20.06 18.72
N VAL A 13 -15.73 19.85 17.95
CA VAL A 13 -15.49 20.53 16.67
C VAL A 13 -16.55 20.12 15.64
N LYS A 14 -16.82 18.83 15.47
CA LYS A 14 -17.86 18.28 14.59
C LYS A 14 -19.23 18.90 14.89
N THR A 15 -19.60 18.98 16.17
CA THR A 15 -20.86 19.62 16.59
C THR A 15 -20.94 21.08 16.15
N ARG A 16 -19.84 21.85 16.28
CA ARG A 16 -19.80 23.24 15.81
C ARG A 16 -19.89 23.35 14.28
N LEU A 17 -19.22 22.47 13.56
CA LEU A 17 -19.32 22.41 12.09
C LEU A 17 -20.76 22.14 11.64
N LEU A 18 -21.45 21.20 12.28
CA LEU A 18 -22.86 20.89 12.02
C LEU A 18 -23.81 22.06 12.33
N GLN A 19 -23.43 22.94 13.26
CA GLN A 19 -24.12 24.18 13.58
C GLN A 19 -23.83 25.32 12.58
N GLY A 20 -23.04 25.07 11.53
CA GLY A 20 -22.72 26.04 10.49
C GLY A 20 -21.53 26.95 10.81
N HIS A 21 -20.71 26.61 11.81
CA HIS A 21 -19.48 27.34 12.06
C HIS A 21 -18.41 26.99 11.00
N SER A 22 -17.73 28.01 10.47
CA SER A 22 -16.60 27.81 9.55
C SER A 22 -15.35 27.31 10.27
N LEU A 23 -14.44 26.66 9.53
CA LEU A 23 -13.14 26.22 10.04
C LEU A 23 -12.31 27.39 10.62
N GLU A 24 -12.39 28.55 9.99
CA GLU A 24 -11.71 29.77 10.43
C GLU A 24 -12.23 30.26 11.79
N SER A 25 -13.52 30.09 12.07
CA SER A 25 -14.14 30.51 13.34
C SER A 25 -13.80 29.57 14.51
N ILE A 26 -13.56 28.29 14.23
CA ILE A 26 -13.24 27.27 15.24
C ILE A 26 -11.79 27.37 15.70
N THR A 27 -10.90 27.77 14.78
CA THR A 27 -9.45 27.83 15.02
C THR A 27 -9.03 28.74 16.19
N PRO A 28 -9.47 30.02 16.28
CA PRO A 28 -9.12 30.91 17.38
C PRO A 28 -9.75 30.46 18.71
N LEU A 29 -10.99 29.95 18.70
CA LEU A 29 -11.68 29.47 19.91
C LEU A 29 -10.92 28.32 20.57
N ALA A 30 -10.39 27.39 19.81
CA ALA A 30 -9.60 26.28 20.36
C ALA A 30 -8.24 26.72 20.92
N THR A 31 -7.67 27.80 20.38
CA THR A 31 -6.43 28.39 20.90
C THR A 31 -6.66 29.05 22.27
N GLU A 32 -7.83 29.66 22.48
CA GLU A 32 -8.25 30.23 23.78
C GLU A 32 -8.39 29.16 24.89
N PHE A 33 -8.69 27.92 24.53
CA PHE A 33 -8.73 26.77 25.45
C PHE A 33 -7.36 26.12 25.69
N GLY A 34 -6.26 26.71 25.20
CA GLY A 34 -4.89 26.24 25.43
C GLY A 34 -4.45 25.09 24.51
N ILE A 35 -5.16 24.83 23.42
CA ILE A 35 -4.77 23.82 22.42
C ILE A 35 -3.71 24.42 21.50
N VAL A 36 -2.56 23.75 21.40
CA VAL A 36 -1.48 24.15 20.48
C VAL A 36 -1.96 23.97 19.03
N PRO A 37 -1.70 24.92 18.10
CA PRO A 37 -2.21 24.87 16.73
C PRO A 37 -2.00 23.54 15.99
N PHE A 38 -0.84 22.90 16.14
CA PHE A 38 -0.56 21.58 15.53
C PHE A 38 -1.46 20.45 16.06
N GLN A 39 -1.91 20.53 17.31
CA GLN A 39 -2.84 19.56 17.89
C GLN A 39 -4.26 19.82 17.39
N LEU A 40 -4.61 21.08 17.16
CA LEU A 40 -5.90 21.50 16.63
C LEU A 40 -6.11 21.04 15.19
N GLU A 41 -5.10 21.16 14.32
CA GLU A 41 -5.18 20.65 12.94
C GLU A 41 -5.54 19.16 12.91
N LYS A 42 -4.92 18.36 13.80
CA LYS A 42 -5.21 16.92 13.93
C LYS A 42 -6.61 16.63 14.47
N VAL A 43 -7.18 17.52 15.28
CA VAL A 43 -8.55 17.41 15.80
C VAL A 43 -9.55 17.76 14.72
N ILE A 44 -9.28 18.83 13.96
CA ILE A 44 -10.09 19.25 12.82
C ILE A 44 -10.10 18.14 11.76
N ASP A 45 -8.95 17.59 11.39
CA ASP A 45 -8.87 16.47 10.43
C ASP A 45 -9.68 15.26 10.91
N LEU A 46 -9.63 14.94 12.21
CA LEU A 46 -10.42 13.85 12.78
C LEU A 46 -11.93 14.14 12.71
N ALA A 47 -12.35 15.36 13.08
CA ALA A 47 -13.75 15.78 13.02
C ALA A 47 -14.30 15.76 11.59
N LEU A 48 -13.50 16.24 10.62
CA LEU A 48 -13.85 16.23 9.20
C LEU A 48 -13.95 14.79 8.66
N ARG A 49 -13.05 13.89 9.07
CA ARG A 49 -13.13 12.46 8.70
C ARG A 49 -14.36 11.78 9.28
N GLU A 50 -14.70 12.04 10.54
CA GLU A 50 -15.93 11.52 11.15
C GLU A 50 -17.16 12.03 10.40
N LEU A 51 -17.23 13.34 10.14
CA LEU A 51 -18.32 13.96 9.41
C LEU A 51 -18.42 13.43 7.97
N TYR A 52 -17.28 13.23 7.30
CA TYR A 52 -17.22 12.60 5.99
C TYR A 52 -17.76 11.18 6.03
N ASN A 53 -17.35 10.35 6.99
CA ASN A 53 -17.83 8.97 7.11
C ASN A 53 -19.36 8.91 7.31
N GLU A 54 -19.92 9.86 8.06
CA GLU A 54 -21.38 9.97 8.24
C GLU A 54 -22.12 10.34 6.94
N GLN A 55 -21.46 11.06 6.02
CA GLN A 55 -22.05 11.55 4.76
C GLN A 55 -21.44 10.91 3.51
N GLN A 56 -20.65 9.85 3.67
CA GLN A 56 -19.79 9.30 2.62
C GLN A 56 -20.60 8.90 1.38
N SER A 57 -21.73 8.21 1.59
CA SER A 57 -22.60 7.74 0.51
C SER A 57 -23.10 8.91 -0.35
N ASP A 58 -23.56 9.99 0.28
CA ASP A 58 -24.11 11.15 -0.43
C ASP A 58 -23.01 11.92 -1.16
N ILE A 59 -21.84 12.09 -0.51
CA ILE A 59 -20.68 12.75 -1.12
C ILE A 59 -20.18 11.96 -2.33
N GLN A 60 -20.09 10.64 -2.23
CA GLN A 60 -19.68 9.80 -3.35
C GLN A 60 -20.71 9.81 -4.48
N ALA A 61 -22.01 9.75 -4.17
CA ALA A 61 -23.07 9.86 -5.17
C ALA A 61 -22.98 11.21 -5.93
N TYR A 62 -22.74 12.30 -5.21
CA TYR A 62 -22.49 13.62 -5.81
C TYR A 62 -21.24 13.60 -6.71
N LEU A 63 -20.11 13.11 -6.22
CA LEU A 63 -18.85 13.12 -6.98
C LEU A 63 -18.85 12.20 -8.21
N LEU A 64 -19.59 11.09 -8.16
CA LEU A 64 -19.64 10.10 -9.23
C LEU A 64 -20.73 10.40 -10.26
N ASN A 65 -21.90 10.83 -9.81
CA ASN A 65 -23.12 10.90 -10.63
C ASN A 65 -23.75 12.30 -10.71
N ASP A 66 -23.15 13.31 -10.06
CA ASP A 66 -23.73 14.65 -9.92
C ASP A 66 -25.11 14.63 -9.24
N GLU A 67 -25.32 13.67 -8.32
CA GLU A 67 -26.56 13.53 -7.57
C GLU A 67 -26.70 14.64 -6.51
N LYS A 68 -27.90 15.21 -6.41
CA LYS A 68 -28.18 16.24 -5.41
C LYS A 68 -28.24 15.65 -4.01
N PHE A 69 -27.64 16.34 -3.05
CA PHE A 69 -27.77 16.00 -1.64
C PHE A 69 -29.24 15.97 -1.19
N PRO A 70 -29.64 14.99 -0.36
CA PRO A 70 -31.02 14.84 0.06
C PRO A 70 -31.49 16.03 0.92
N PRO A 71 -32.76 16.45 0.79
CA PRO A 71 -33.31 17.50 1.62
C PRO A 71 -33.27 17.11 3.10
N GLY A 72 -32.75 18.00 3.95
CA GLY A 72 -32.58 17.74 5.38
C GLY A 72 -31.26 17.05 5.76
N SER A 73 -30.37 16.81 4.79
CA SER A 73 -29.02 16.35 5.10
C SER A 73 -28.25 17.41 5.89
N ALA A 74 -27.33 16.93 6.74
CA ALA A 74 -26.40 17.80 7.46
C ALA A 74 -25.53 18.62 6.49
N TRP A 75 -25.29 18.14 5.27
CA TRP A 75 -24.56 18.85 4.21
C TRP A 75 -25.05 20.28 4.02
N LEU A 76 -26.38 20.47 3.99
CA LEU A 76 -27.00 21.76 3.69
C LEU A 76 -26.81 22.81 4.80
N THR A 77 -26.37 22.40 6.00
CA THR A 77 -26.07 23.30 7.11
C THR A 77 -24.59 23.61 7.26
N LEU A 78 -23.73 22.92 6.50
CA LEU A 78 -22.29 23.13 6.54
C LEU A 78 -21.90 24.41 5.80
N ASP A 79 -20.90 25.10 6.33
CA ASP A 79 -20.24 26.21 5.66
C ASP A 79 -19.49 25.74 4.39
N ASP A 80 -19.38 26.60 3.38
CA ASP A 80 -18.76 26.29 2.09
C ASP A 80 -17.34 25.74 2.24
N SER A 81 -16.54 26.28 3.18
CA SER A 81 -15.17 25.79 3.42
C SER A 81 -15.13 24.35 3.94
N VAL A 82 -16.17 23.96 4.70
CA VAL A 82 -16.31 22.61 5.25
C VAL A 82 -16.78 21.67 4.15
N GLN A 83 -17.75 22.11 3.34
CA GLN A 83 -18.22 21.34 2.18
C GLN A 83 -17.06 21.04 1.23
N ASP A 84 -16.25 22.05 0.86
CA ASP A 84 -15.08 21.87 0.00
C ASP A 84 -14.08 20.87 0.59
N ALA A 85 -13.81 20.95 1.89
CA ALA A 85 -12.91 20.02 2.58
C ALA A 85 -13.44 18.57 2.54
N LEU A 86 -14.75 18.37 2.72
CA LEU A 86 -15.38 17.05 2.63
C LEU A 86 -15.37 16.51 1.20
N LEU A 87 -15.60 17.35 0.19
CA LEU A 87 -15.46 16.94 -1.22
C LEU A 87 -14.03 16.55 -1.56
N GLU A 88 -13.03 17.26 -1.03
CA GLU A 88 -11.62 16.89 -1.22
C GLU A 88 -11.30 15.53 -0.59
N LEU A 89 -11.82 15.25 0.61
CA LEU A 89 -11.67 13.94 1.25
C LEU A 89 -12.30 12.85 0.40
N GLY A 90 -13.54 13.06 -0.06
CA GLY A 90 -14.23 12.11 -0.95
C GLY A 90 -13.48 11.84 -2.26
N LYS A 91 -12.89 12.88 -2.88
CA LYS A 91 -12.05 12.71 -4.07
C LYS A 91 -10.80 11.89 -3.78
N LYS A 92 -10.14 12.13 -2.65
CA LYS A 92 -8.93 11.38 -2.25
C LYS A 92 -9.25 9.90 -2.03
N ASP A 93 -10.37 9.61 -1.37
CA ASP A 93 -10.82 8.24 -1.13
C ASP A 93 -11.18 7.53 -2.44
N LEU A 94 -11.93 8.18 -3.34
CA LEU A 94 -12.24 7.60 -4.66
C LEU A 94 -10.97 7.31 -5.48
N VAL A 95 -9.98 8.20 -5.42
CA VAL A 95 -8.68 7.95 -6.06
C VAL A 95 -7.96 6.76 -5.43
N GLN A 96 -8.01 6.63 -4.11
CA GLN A 96 -7.41 5.50 -3.40
C GLN A 96 -8.10 4.18 -3.76
N ASP A 97 -9.43 4.17 -3.84
CA ASP A 97 -10.22 3.02 -4.29
C ASP A 97 -9.80 2.57 -5.70
N GLU A 98 -9.59 3.50 -6.63
CA GLU A 98 -9.10 3.18 -7.98
C GLU A 98 -7.64 2.70 -7.99
N ILE A 99 -6.77 3.24 -7.13
CA ILE A 99 -5.39 2.74 -6.98
C ILE A 99 -5.41 1.28 -6.51
N ASP A 100 -6.28 0.96 -5.55
CA ASP A 100 -6.42 -0.38 -5.00
C ASP A 100 -7.05 -1.34 -6.02
N ASN A 101 -8.03 -0.85 -6.81
CA ASN A 101 -8.61 -1.59 -7.94
C ASN A 101 -7.54 -1.95 -8.98
N VAL A 102 -6.76 -0.97 -9.46
CA VAL A 102 -5.63 -1.21 -10.39
C VAL A 102 -4.67 -2.24 -9.81
N GLN A 103 -4.36 -2.16 -8.52
CA GLN A 103 -3.46 -3.11 -7.87
C GLN A 103 -4.05 -4.53 -7.82
N SER A 104 -5.36 -4.68 -7.59
CA SER A 104 -6.04 -5.99 -7.64
C SER A 104 -5.99 -6.58 -9.05
N LEU A 105 -6.37 -5.80 -10.06
CA LEU A 105 -6.37 -6.24 -11.47
C LEU A 105 -4.98 -6.65 -11.95
N LEU A 106 -3.93 -5.94 -11.51
CA LEU A 106 -2.54 -6.32 -11.78
C LEU A 106 -2.15 -7.65 -11.14
N GLN A 107 -2.60 -7.93 -9.91
CA GLN A 107 -2.36 -9.20 -9.23
C GLN A 107 -3.12 -10.37 -9.88
N GLU A 108 -4.27 -10.08 -10.46
CA GLU A 108 -5.10 -11.04 -11.21
C GLU A 108 -4.59 -11.28 -12.64
N ASN A 109 -3.53 -10.59 -13.06
CA ASN A 109 -2.87 -10.68 -14.38
C ASN A 109 -3.73 -10.19 -15.55
N TYR A 110 -4.60 -9.21 -15.34
CA TYR A 110 -5.28 -8.52 -16.42
C TYR A 110 -4.28 -7.78 -17.32
N SER A 111 -4.61 -7.69 -18.60
CA SER A 111 -3.85 -6.88 -19.55
C SER A 111 -4.02 -5.38 -19.27
N GLN A 112 -3.08 -4.58 -19.76
CA GLN A 112 -3.15 -3.13 -19.62
C GLN A 112 -4.45 -2.55 -20.21
N GLU A 113 -4.91 -3.09 -21.34
CA GLU A 113 -6.13 -2.64 -22.00
C GLU A 113 -7.37 -2.96 -21.17
N GLU A 114 -7.44 -4.15 -20.57
CA GLU A 114 -8.53 -4.51 -19.65
C GLU A 114 -8.53 -3.63 -18.40
N ILE A 115 -7.36 -3.33 -17.83
CA ILE A 115 -7.24 -2.43 -16.67
C ILE A 115 -7.76 -1.03 -17.01
N LEU A 116 -7.43 -0.49 -18.19
CA LEU A 116 -7.90 0.83 -18.61
C LEU A 116 -9.41 0.88 -18.86
N ASN A 117 -10.03 -0.24 -19.21
CA ASN A 117 -11.47 -0.33 -19.43
C ASN A 117 -12.27 -0.45 -18.12
N GLU A 118 -11.68 -1.06 -17.08
CA GLU A 118 -12.33 -1.24 -15.76
C GLU A 118 -12.16 -0.03 -14.84
N VAL A 119 -11.10 0.75 -15.03
CA VAL A 119 -10.78 1.89 -14.15
C VAL A 119 -11.54 3.15 -14.57
N ARG A 120 -12.04 3.88 -13.58
CA ARG A 120 -12.70 5.18 -13.80
C ARG A 120 -11.68 6.27 -14.11
N LEU A 121 -11.34 6.44 -15.39
CA LEU A 121 -10.31 7.38 -15.86
C LEU A 121 -10.60 8.86 -15.57
N ASN A 122 -11.87 9.22 -15.31
CA ASN A 122 -12.28 10.54 -14.84
C ASN A 122 -11.84 10.83 -13.39
N ILE A 123 -11.63 9.78 -12.58
CA ILE A 123 -11.18 9.86 -11.18
C ILE A 123 -9.67 9.64 -11.10
N TYR A 124 -9.19 8.59 -11.77
CA TYR A 124 -7.77 8.23 -11.78
C TYR A 124 -7.21 8.27 -13.21
N PRO A 125 -6.47 9.34 -13.58
CA PRO A 125 -6.04 9.56 -14.95
C PRO A 125 -5.22 8.40 -15.54
N GLU A 126 -5.45 8.14 -16.83
CA GLU A 126 -4.77 7.09 -17.61
C GLU A 126 -3.25 7.11 -17.41
N GLU A 127 -2.61 8.29 -17.46
CA GLU A 127 -1.16 8.39 -17.27
C GLU A 127 -0.66 7.82 -15.93
N LYS A 128 -1.47 7.92 -14.87
CA LYS A 128 -1.12 7.39 -13.56
C LYS A 128 -1.34 5.88 -13.51
N VAL A 129 -2.43 5.38 -14.11
CA VAL A 129 -2.69 3.95 -14.29
C VAL A 129 -1.53 3.30 -15.04
N LEU A 130 -1.14 3.85 -16.19
CA LEU A 130 -0.05 3.35 -17.01
C LEU A 130 1.29 3.32 -16.26
N ARG A 131 1.61 4.38 -15.51
CA ARG A 131 2.81 4.42 -14.66
C ARG A 131 2.81 3.31 -13.61
N GLN A 132 1.65 3.02 -13.00
CA GLN A 132 1.51 1.96 -12.01
C GLN A 132 1.67 0.57 -12.63
N VAL A 133 1.05 0.34 -13.80
CA VAL A 133 1.22 -0.90 -14.59
C VAL A 133 2.70 -1.13 -14.93
N GLN A 134 3.38 -0.12 -15.47
CA GLN A 134 4.80 -0.20 -15.84
C GLN A 134 5.69 -0.50 -14.62
N LYS A 135 5.42 0.17 -13.49
CA LYS A 135 6.16 -0.06 -12.25
C LYS A 135 5.99 -1.51 -11.77
N TYR A 136 4.77 -2.03 -11.80
CA TYR A 136 4.46 -3.41 -11.41
C TYR A 136 5.18 -4.43 -12.31
N GLN A 137 5.10 -4.25 -13.64
CA GLN A 137 5.79 -5.09 -14.61
C GLN A 137 7.31 -5.10 -14.41
N ALA A 138 7.91 -3.92 -14.17
CA ALA A 138 9.35 -3.82 -13.89
C ALA A 138 9.75 -4.53 -12.58
N GLU A 139 8.89 -4.52 -11.56
CA GLU A 139 9.12 -5.27 -10.31
C GLU A 139 8.98 -6.78 -10.50
N GLU A 140 7.99 -7.23 -11.28
CA GLU A 140 7.80 -8.62 -11.72
C GLU A 140 9.04 -9.14 -12.47
N GLU A 141 9.56 -8.38 -13.43
CA GLU A 141 10.77 -8.72 -14.19
C GLU A 141 12.00 -8.82 -13.29
N LYS A 142 12.20 -7.86 -12.39
CA LYS A 142 13.29 -7.91 -11.40
C LYS A 142 13.19 -9.15 -10.51
N LYS A 143 11.99 -9.53 -10.08
CA LYS A 143 11.77 -10.77 -9.30
C LYS A 143 12.12 -12.01 -10.13
N LYS A 144 11.74 -12.07 -11.41
CA LYS A 144 12.07 -13.16 -12.33
C LYS A 144 13.59 -13.27 -12.54
N GLN A 145 14.27 -12.16 -12.82
CA GLN A 145 15.73 -12.11 -12.97
C GLN A 145 16.45 -12.54 -11.68
N LYS A 146 15.98 -12.07 -10.51
CA LYS A 146 16.55 -12.46 -9.21
C LYS A 146 16.39 -13.96 -8.94
N LYS A 147 15.23 -14.55 -9.26
CA LYS A 147 15.00 -16.00 -9.15
C LYS A 147 15.94 -16.79 -10.07
N GLN A 148 16.15 -16.33 -11.31
CA GLN A 148 17.08 -16.96 -12.24
C GLN A 148 18.53 -16.91 -11.72
N LEU A 149 18.99 -15.76 -11.21
CA LEU A 149 20.32 -15.63 -10.63
C LEU A 149 20.54 -16.56 -9.42
N TRP A 150 19.52 -16.69 -8.55
CA TRP A 150 19.58 -17.60 -7.41
C TRP A 150 19.63 -19.07 -7.83
N PHE A 151 18.87 -19.44 -8.87
CA PHE A 151 18.91 -20.78 -9.44
C PHE A 151 20.28 -21.12 -10.04
N ILE A 152 20.88 -20.17 -10.78
CA ILE A 152 22.22 -20.33 -11.36
C ILE A 152 23.27 -20.46 -10.25
N SER A 153 23.22 -19.65 -9.19
CA SER A 153 24.18 -19.78 -8.08
C SER A 153 24.04 -21.10 -7.33
N GLY A 154 22.80 -21.57 -7.16
CA GLY A 154 22.52 -22.89 -6.58
C GLY A 154 23.11 -24.03 -7.42
N LEU A 155 22.93 -23.99 -8.75
CA LEU A 155 23.52 -24.98 -9.65
C LEU A 155 25.06 -24.98 -9.61
N ILE A 156 25.69 -23.80 -9.55
CA ILE A 156 27.14 -23.69 -9.43
C ILE A 156 27.63 -24.32 -8.11
N GLN A 157 26.95 -24.06 -7.00
CA GLN A 157 27.31 -24.64 -5.70
C GLN A 157 27.11 -26.17 -5.67
N CYS A 158 26.01 -26.68 -6.23
CA CYS A 158 25.78 -28.12 -6.38
C CYS A 158 26.84 -28.78 -7.27
N GLY A 159 27.22 -28.13 -8.38
CA GLY A 159 28.28 -28.59 -9.26
C GLY A 159 29.64 -28.63 -8.56
N LEU A 160 29.96 -27.61 -7.76
CA LEU A 160 31.21 -27.55 -6.99
C LEU A 160 31.27 -28.65 -5.92
N LEU A 161 30.15 -28.91 -5.22
CA LEU A 161 30.03 -29.99 -4.24
C LEU A 161 30.17 -31.38 -4.88
N LEU A 162 29.54 -31.62 -6.03
CA LEU A 162 29.70 -32.85 -6.78
C LEU A 162 31.14 -33.03 -7.26
N PHE A 163 31.78 -31.96 -7.73
CA PHE A 163 33.18 -31.99 -8.15
C PHE A 163 34.12 -32.33 -6.99
N THR A 164 33.98 -31.69 -5.83
CA THR A 164 34.85 -31.94 -4.67
C THR A 164 34.64 -33.34 -4.08
N THR A 165 33.39 -33.82 -4.00
CA THR A 165 33.07 -35.17 -3.51
C THR A 165 33.58 -36.26 -4.45
N LEU A 166 33.44 -36.09 -5.78
CA LEU A 166 34.02 -37.02 -6.76
C LEU A 166 35.56 -36.99 -6.71
N TYR A 167 36.18 -35.82 -6.60
CA TYR A 167 37.63 -35.68 -6.58
C TYR A 167 38.26 -36.26 -5.29
N HIS A 168 37.66 -36.01 -4.13
CA HIS A 168 38.10 -36.62 -2.86
C HIS A 168 37.78 -38.11 -2.78
N GLY A 169 36.63 -38.54 -3.32
CA GLY A 169 36.26 -39.95 -3.42
C GLY A 169 37.24 -40.73 -4.31
N PHE A 170 37.69 -40.14 -5.41
CA PHE A 170 38.72 -40.73 -6.27
C PHE A 170 40.08 -40.82 -5.57
N GLY A 171 40.47 -39.78 -4.82
CA GLY A 171 41.70 -39.80 -4.00
C GLY A 171 41.69 -40.88 -2.91
N LEU A 172 40.56 -41.06 -2.21
CA LEU A 172 40.38 -42.14 -1.23
C LEU A 172 40.44 -43.53 -1.87
N MET A 173 39.87 -43.69 -3.07
CA MET A 173 39.91 -44.95 -3.80
C MET A 173 41.35 -45.33 -4.21
N GLN A 174 42.17 -44.35 -4.61
CA GLN A 174 43.59 -44.57 -4.93
C GLN A 174 44.40 -44.98 -3.69
N ILE A 175 44.15 -44.33 -2.55
CA ILE A 175 44.81 -44.69 -1.28
C ILE A 175 44.41 -46.11 -0.85
N LEU A 176 43.13 -46.46 -0.94
CA LEU A 176 42.65 -47.82 -0.65
C LEU A 176 43.28 -48.88 -1.57
N MET A 177 43.37 -48.61 -2.88
CA MET A 177 44.05 -49.51 -3.81
C MET A 177 45.53 -49.70 -3.43
N LEU A 178 46.22 -48.62 -3.09
CA LEU A 178 47.63 -48.67 -2.72
C LEU A 178 47.85 -49.46 -1.41
N VAL A 179 46.98 -49.26 -0.42
CA VAL A 179 46.99 -50.04 0.84
C VAL A 179 46.72 -51.52 0.59
N THR A 180 45.72 -51.85 -0.25
CA THR A 180 45.44 -53.26 -0.58
C THR A 180 46.57 -53.92 -1.37
N ALA A 181 47.23 -53.20 -2.28
CA ALA A 181 48.39 -53.69 -3.02
C ALA A 181 49.57 -53.97 -2.08
N ILE A 182 49.84 -53.09 -1.12
CA ILE A 182 50.87 -53.28 -0.09
C ILE A 182 50.54 -54.50 0.79
N ILE A 183 49.30 -54.61 1.29
CA ILE A 183 48.88 -55.75 2.12
C ILE A 183 48.99 -57.07 1.35
N SER A 184 48.60 -57.10 0.07
CA SER A 184 48.73 -58.28 -0.79
C SER A 184 50.19 -58.68 -1.01
N PHE A 185 51.09 -57.70 -1.15
CA PHE A 185 52.52 -57.96 -1.31
C PHE A 185 53.14 -58.55 -0.03
N TYR A 186 52.76 -58.05 1.16
CA TYR A 186 53.25 -58.57 2.44
C TYR A 186 52.67 -59.94 2.81
N ARG A 187 51.47 -60.29 2.34
CA ARG A 187 50.88 -61.64 2.52
C ARG A 187 51.47 -62.70 1.59
N SER A 188 52.11 -62.30 0.50
CA SER A 188 52.71 -63.20 -0.51
C SER A 188 54.18 -63.55 -0.21
N LYS A 189 54.77 -63.00 0.85
CA LYS A 189 56.07 -63.37 1.40
C LYS A 189 55.89 -64.15 2.69
#